data_AF-A0A251U9J1-F1
#
_entry.id   AF-A0A251U9J1-F1
#
_cell.length_a   1.000
_cell.length_b   1.000
_cell.length_c   1.000
_cell.angle_alpha   90.00
_cell.angle_beta   90.00
_cell.angle_gamma   90.00
#
_symmetry.space_group_name_H-M   'P 1'
#
loop_
_entity.id
_entity.type
_entity.pdbx_description
1 polymer ?
#
loop_
_entity_poly.entity_id
_entity_poly.type
_entity_poly.pdbx_seq_one_letter_code
_entity_poly.pdbx_strand_id
1 'polypeptide(L)'
;MQQQQQVVKKDRRMFASSDDNAMMKQVMGTHSPDGRDVELEPILNVVEETLHRAIPANIDGVINGTHNGHIDALVGQETLAFSSFEDDGIPDGLANVIHKISCELSCKCSGGADAHGSTMAILNILSSYSWEAKVVISLGAFAVNFGEFWLVAQLFATNPLAKSVALLKQLPNIIEHYKSIKPRFDAINELIKVMLEVTKCIIAFKNLPYQYLQDDTPPKSTALSHIPTAVYWSIKSMVACVSQLTSLLGMNFEV
;
A
#
# COMPACT_ATOMS: atom_id res chain seq x y z
N MET A 1 -19.85 -44.54 42.46
CA MET A 1 -20.24 -43.13 42.71
C MET A 1 -19.35 -42.25 41.85
N GLN A 2 -19.93 -41.59 40.83
CA GLN A 2 -19.94 -40.11 40.63
C GLN A 2 -18.55 -39.50 40.33
N GLN A 3 -18.33 -38.60 39.38
CA GLN A 3 -19.19 -37.85 38.47
C GLN A 3 -18.30 -37.15 37.40
N GLN A 4 -18.95 -36.68 36.34
CA GLN A 4 -18.45 -35.91 35.20
C GLN A 4 -17.62 -34.65 35.56
N GLN A 5 -16.71 -34.27 34.66
CA GLN A 5 -16.59 -32.87 34.24
C GLN A 5 -16.22 -32.79 32.76
N GLN A 6 -17.24 -32.64 31.91
CA GLN A 6 -17.12 -32.03 30.60
C GLN A 6 -16.84 -30.54 30.82
N VAL A 7 -15.70 -30.04 30.31
CA VAL A 7 -15.49 -28.61 30.13
C VAL A 7 -15.64 -28.29 28.65
N VAL A 8 -16.72 -27.59 28.38
CA VAL A 8 -17.10 -26.95 27.12
C VAL A 8 -15.95 -26.09 26.60
N LYS A 9 -15.37 -26.50 25.46
CA LYS A 9 -14.59 -25.65 24.55
C LYS A 9 -15.13 -25.81 23.14
N LYS A 10 -16.37 -25.39 22.95
CA LYS A 10 -16.99 -25.19 21.64
C LYS A 10 -17.46 -23.74 21.63
N ASP A 11 -17.37 -23.08 20.48
CA ASP A 11 -17.90 -21.73 20.20
C ASP A 11 -16.98 -20.51 20.34
N ARG A 12 -15.71 -20.63 19.97
CA ARG A 12 -14.91 -19.43 19.60
C ARG A 12 -14.39 -19.42 18.15
N ARG A 13 -14.78 -20.40 17.33
CA ARG A 13 -14.38 -20.51 15.91
C ARG A 13 -15.52 -20.33 14.90
N MET A 14 -16.79 -20.26 15.33
CA MET A 14 -17.93 -20.21 14.39
C MET A 14 -18.35 -18.81 13.95
N PHE A 15 -17.86 -17.74 14.59
CA PHE A 15 -18.25 -16.36 14.25
C PHE A 15 -17.30 -15.69 13.23
N ALA A 16 -16.04 -16.13 13.10
CA ALA A 16 -15.09 -15.49 12.19
C ALA A 16 -15.34 -15.80 10.71
N SER A 17 -15.83 -17.00 10.36
CA SER A 17 -16.00 -17.39 8.95
C SER A 17 -17.20 -16.74 8.26
N SER A 18 -18.21 -16.29 9.03
CA SER A 18 -19.43 -15.68 8.47
C SER A 18 -19.18 -14.24 8.06
N ASP A 19 -18.47 -13.47 8.90
CA ASP A 19 -18.17 -12.06 8.66
C ASP A 19 -17.14 -11.90 7.54
N ASP A 20 -16.13 -12.78 7.48
CA ASP A 20 -15.15 -12.79 6.37
C ASP A 20 -15.82 -13.03 5.01
N ASN A 21 -16.86 -13.88 4.98
CA ASN A 21 -17.63 -14.15 3.76
C ASN A 21 -18.52 -12.95 3.37
N ALA A 22 -19.12 -12.25 4.34
CA ALA A 22 -19.90 -11.04 4.07
C ALA A 22 -19.03 -9.88 3.58
N MET A 23 -17.88 -9.67 4.23
CA MET A 23 -16.87 -8.70 3.82
C MET A 23 -16.37 -8.99 2.40
N MET A 24 -16.01 -10.24 2.11
CA MET A 24 -15.49 -10.60 0.80
C MET A 24 -16.56 -10.45 -0.30
N LYS A 25 -17.84 -10.67 0.00
CA LYS A 25 -18.94 -10.33 -0.93
C LYS A 25 -18.99 -8.84 -1.27
N GLN A 26 -18.78 -7.96 -0.29
CA GLN A 26 -18.71 -6.52 -0.56
C GLN A 26 -17.51 -6.18 -1.45
N VAL A 27 -16.33 -6.75 -1.16
CA VAL A 27 -15.12 -6.57 -1.98
C VAL A 27 -15.35 -7.03 -3.41
N MET A 28 -15.94 -8.21 -3.61
CA MET A 28 -16.28 -8.69 -4.95
C MET A 28 -17.30 -7.78 -5.65
N GLY A 29 -18.23 -7.19 -4.90
CA GLY A 29 -19.24 -6.26 -5.41
C GLY A 29 -18.67 -4.96 -5.99
N THR A 30 -17.43 -4.58 -5.67
CA THR A 30 -16.79 -3.39 -6.25
C THR A 30 -16.07 -3.67 -7.58
N HIS A 31 -16.01 -4.93 -8.03
CA HIS A 31 -15.25 -5.30 -9.21
C HIS A 31 -16.12 -5.36 -10.47
N SER A 32 -15.89 -4.40 -11.37
CA SER A 32 -16.59 -4.27 -12.65
C SER A 32 -15.59 -3.89 -13.74
N PRO A 33 -14.65 -4.79 -14.11
CA PRO A 33 -13.60 -4.47 -15.06
C PRO A 33 -14.18 -4.16 -16.45
N ASP A 34 -13.67 -3.13 -17.11
CA ASP A 34 -14.14 -2.69 -18.43
C ASP A 34 -13.33 -3.27 -19.60
N GLY A 35 -12.41 -4.19 -19.31
CA GLY A 35 -11.54 -4.82 -20.30
C GLY A 35 -10.26 -4.05 -20.61
N ARG A 36 -10.01 -2.91 -19.94
CA ARG A 36 -8.72 -2.21 -20.06
C ARG A 36 -7.57 -3.12 -19.62
N ASP A 37 -6.51 -3.15 -20.42
CA ASP A 37 -5.24 -3.74 -20.01
C ASP A 37 -4.26 -2.62 -19.69
N VAL A 38 -3.61 -2.74 -18.54
CA VAL A 38 -2.69 -1.76 -17.99
C VAL A 38 -1.33 -2.44 -17.95
N GLU A 39 -0.30 -1.82 -18.53
CA GLU A 39 1.06 -2.28 -18.36
C GLU A 39 1.52 -2.05 -16.92
N LEU A 40 1.58 -3.13 -16.13
CA LEU A 40 1.80 -3.05 -14.68
C LEU A 40 3.28 -3.03 -14.30
N GLU A 41 4.15 -3.67 -15.09
CA GLU A 41 5.58 -3.80 -14.80
C GLU A 41 6.28 -2.43 -14.68
N PRO A 42 6.08 -1.45 -15.60
CA PRO A 42 6.75 -0.16 -15.47
C PRO A 42 6.30 0.62 -14.23
N ILE A 43 5.03 0.53 -13.86
CA ILE A 43 4.50 1.18 -12.65
C ILE A 43 5.12 0.53 -11.40
N LEU A 44 5.19 -0.80 -11.38
CA LEU A 44 5.76 -1.55 -10.27
C LEU A 44 7.26 -1.24 -10.11
N ASN A 45 8.02 -1.11 -11.19
CA ASN A 45 9.44 -0.72 -11.13
C ASN A 45 9.66 0.64 -10.46
N VAL A 46 8.87 1.66 -10.85
CA VAL A 46 8.97 2.99 -10.24
C VAL A 46 8.57 2.98 -8.76
N VAL A 47 7.57 2.17 -8.41
CA VAL A 47 7.16 1.95 -7.01
C VAL A 47 8.28 1.30 -6.20
N GLU A 48 8.89 0.25 -6.74
CA GLU A 48 10.01 -0.45 -6.09
C GLU A 48 11.18 0.48 -5.86
N GLU A 49 11.55 1.26 -6.87
CA GLU A 49 12.64 2.21 -6.77
C GLU A 49 12.36 3.29 -5.72
N THR A 50 11.13 3.82 -5.70
CA THR A 50 10.70 4.81 -4.71
C THR A 50 10.79 4.25 -3.29
N LEU A 51 10.26 3.05 -3.06
CA LEU A 51 10.28 2.40 -1.74
C LEU A 51 11.69 1.97 -1.33
N HIS A 52 12.50 1.50 -2.27
CA HIS A 52 13.90 1.11 -2.04
C HIS A 52 14.76 2.31 -1.63
N ARG A 53 14.50 3.51 -2.17
CA ARG A 53 15.18 4.74 -1.73
C ARG A 53 14.64 5.27 -0.39
N ALA A 54 13.38 4.99 -0.07
CA ALA A 54 12.74 5.48 1.15
C ALA A 54 13.04 4.61 2.40
N ILE A 55 13.09 3.28 2.28
CA ILE A 55 13.21 2.33 3.41
C ILE A 55 14.58 2.36 4.13
N PRO A 56 15.74 2.40 3.45
CA PRO A 56 17.06 2.37 4.09
C PRO A 56 17.45 3.71 4.74
N ALA A 57 16.66 4.76 4.56
CA ALA A 57 16.90 6.07 5.14
C ALA A 57 16.66 6.02 6.65
N ASN A 58 17.62 5.49 7.39
CA ASN A 58 17.66 5.63 8.83
C ASN A 58 17.84 7.13 9.15
N ILE A 59 17.10 7.64 10.15
CA ILE A 59 17.22 9.05 10.57
C ILE A 59 18.67 9.39 10.98
N ASP A 60 19.48 8.41 11.38
CA ASP A 60 20.92 8.60 11.63
C ASP A 60 21.70 9.08 10.38
N GLY A 61 21.33 8.62 9.18
CA GLY A 61 21.91 9.09 7.92
C GLY A 61 21.43 10.50 7.54
N VAL A 62 20.20 10.84 7.94
CA VAL A 62 19.61 12.17 7.79
C VAL A 62 20.33 13.19 8.67
N ILE A 63 20.65 12.83 9.91
CA ILE A 63 21.37 13.69 10.88
C ILE A 63 22.83 13.90 10.44
N ASN A 64 23.46 12.88 9.86
CA ASN A 64 24.87 12.92 9.46
C ASN A 64 25.11 13.41 8.01
N GLY A 65 24.06 13.70 7.25
CA GLY A 65 24.17 14.32 5.92
C GLY A 65 24.77 13.43 4.82
N THR A 66 24.82 12.12 5.00
CA THR A 66 25.36 11.17 4.02
C THR A 66 24.35 10.89 2.91
N HIS A 67 24.23 11.82 1.95
CA HIS A 67 23.45 11.59 0.73
C HIS A 67 24.35 11.07 -0.40
N ASN A 68 24.24 9.78 -0.73
CA ASN A 68 24.72 9.25 -2.01
C ASN A 68 23.62 9.45 -3.07
N GLY A 69 23.57 10.65 -3.65
CA GLY A 69 22.62 11.01 -4.70
C GLY A 69 23.03 10.51 -6.08
N HIS A 70 23.10 9.19 -6.30
CA HIS A 70 23.15 8.68 -7.67
C HIS A 70 21.74 8.75 -8.26
N ILE A 71 21.58 9.59 -9.28
CA ILE A 71 20.35 9.69 -10.06
C ILE A 71 20.58 8.80 -11.28
N ASP A 72 20.13 7.55 -11.21
CA ASP A 72 19.97 6.75 -12.42
C ASP A 72 18.83 7.37 -13.23
N ALA A 73 19.06 7.56 -14.53
CA ALA A 73 18.05 8.12 -15.42
C ALA A 73 16.86 7.15 -15.48
N LEU A 74 15.63 7.67 -15.30
CA LEU A 74 14.40 6.90 -15.54
C LEU A 74 14.48 6.30 -16.95
N VAL A 75 14.31 4.98 -17.04
CA VAL A 75 14.36 4.28 -18.34
C VAL A 75 13.17 4.74 -19.16
N GLY A 76 13.36 5.03 -20.45
CA GLY A 76 12.33 5.63 -21.30
C GLY A 76 10.96 4.92 -21.30
N GLN A 77 10.95 3.61 -20.98
CA GLN A 77 9.72 2.82 -20.86
C GLN A 77 8.86 3.17 -19.63
N GLU A 78 9.46 3.62 -18.53
CA GLU A 78 8.73 4.08 -17.35
C GLU A 78 8.01 5.40 -17.65
N THR A 79 8.71 6.34 -18.30
CA THR A 79 8.12 7.63 -18.70
C THR A 79 6.98 7.44 -19.70
N LEU A 80 7.16 6.52 -20.66
CA LEU A 80 6.14 6.19 -21.65
C LEU A 80 4.89 5.58 -20.99
N ALA A 81 5.05 4.65 -20.05
CA ALA A 81 3.93 4.05 -19.35
C ALA A 81 3.04 5.10 -18.67
N PHE A 82 3.63 6.09 -17.98
CA PHE A 82 2.85 7.16 -17.35
C PHE A 82 2.20 8.13 -18.36
N SER A 83 2.80 8.34 -19.55
CA SER A 83 2.24 9.19 -20.61
C SER A 83 1.16 8.51 -21.47
N SER A 84 1.24 7.20 -21.69
CA SER A 84 0.25 6.45 -22.48
C SER A 84 -1.15 6.48 -21.87
N PHE A 85 -1.24 6.68 -20.55
CA PHE A 85 -2.52 6.80 -19.84
C PHE A 85 -3.23 8.14 -20.03
N GLU A 86 -2.62 9.12 -20.70
CA GLU A 86 -3.24 10.43 -20.98
C GLU A 86 -4.04 10.44 -22.30
N ASP A 87 -3.76 9.53 -23.24
CA ASP A 87 -4.34 9.53 -24.61
C ASP A 87 -5.41 8.44 -24.83
N ASP A 88 -5.40 7.36 -24.02
CA ASP A 88 -6.17 6.13 -24.29
C ASP A 88 -7.61 6.09 -23.72
N GLY A 89 -8.28 7.24 -23.60
CA GLY A 89 -9.69 7.28 -23.21
C GLY A 89 -9.98 6.92 -21.74
N ILE A 90 -8.96 6.93 -20.87
CA ILE A 90 -9.19 6.93 -19.41
C ILE A 90 -9.76 8.31 -19.04
N PRO A 91 -10.98 8.41 -18.49
CA PRO A 91 -11.64 9.69 -18.24
C PRO A 91 -10.88 10.63 -17.28
N ASP A 92 -9.88 10.09 -16.59
CA ASP A 92 -9.01 10.71 -15.60
C ASP A 92 -7.67 9.97 -15.67
N GLY A 93 -6.64 10.46 -16.38
CA GLY A 93 -5.37 9.75 -16.58
C GLY A 93 -4.74 9.18 -15.29
N LEU A 94 -3.85 8.20 -15.39
CA LEU A 94 -3.31 7.42 -14.25
C LEU A 94 -2.83 8.30 -13.08
N ALA A 95 -2.19 9.43 -13.36
CA ALA A 95 -1.76 10.39 -12.34
C ALA A 95 -2.92 10.92 -11.48
N ASN A 96 -4.08 11.22 -12.08
CA ASN A 96 -5.27 11.64 -11.35
C ASN A 96 -5.82 10.52 -10.47
N VAL A 97 -5.83 9.28 -10.97
CA VAL A 97 -6.25 8.10 -10.19
C VAL A 97 -5.33 7.90 -8.98
N ILE A 98 -4.00 7.93 -9.20
CA ILE A 98 -3.00 7.86 -8.13
C ILE A 98 -3.20 8.98 -7.11
N HIS A 99 -3.48 10.21 -7.56
CA HIS A 99 -3.74 11.34 -6.69
C HIS A 99 -5.00 11.13 -5.84
N LYS A 100 -6.13 10.73 -6.43
CA LYS A 100 -7.39 10.44 -5.71
C LYS A 100 -7.19 9.38 -4.63
N ILE A 101 -6.46 8.30 -4.94
CA ILE A 101 -6.16 7.24 -3.97
C ILE A 101 -5.21 7.75 -2.89
N SER A 102 -4.22 8.57 -3.26
CA SER A 102 -3.29 9.17 -2.29
C SER A 102 -4.03 10.04 -1.27
N CYS A 103 -5.02 10.80 -1.73
CA CYS A 103 -5.92 11.54 -0.85
C CYS A 103 -6.75 10.60 0.03
N GLU A 104 -7.38 9.56 -0.51
CA GLU A 104 -8.18 8.62 0.31
C GLU A 104 -7.33 7.85 1.34
N LEU A 105 -6.07 7.54 1.03
CA LEU A 105 -5.12 6.93 1.97
C LEU A 105 -4.80 7.87 3.15
N SER A 106 -4.72 9.17 2.89
CA SER A 106 -4.39 10.20 3.89
C SER A 106 -5.62 10.76 4.63
N CYS A 107 -6.78 10.79 3.99
CA CYS A 107 -8.02 11.30 4.56
C CYS A 107 -8.65 10.28 5.52
N LYS A 108 -9.22 10.78 6.64
CA LYS A 108 -9.88 10.05 7.76
C LYS A 108 -9.02 9.57 8.94
N CYS A 109 -7.76 9.99 9.02
CA CYS A 109 -6.91 9.70 10.19
C CYS A 109 -7.34 10.38 11.51
N SER A 110 -8.39 11.22 11.56
CA SER A 110 -8.78 11.97 12.77
C SER A 110 -10.06 11.50 13.49
N GLY A 111 -10.71 10.40 13.07
CA GLY A 111 -12.02 10.06 13.63
C GLY A 111 -12.45 8.62 13.48
N GLY A 112 -11.63 7.64 13.91
CA GLY A 112 -12.06 6.26 14.23
C GLY A 112 -12.86 5.48 13.18
N ALA A 113 -12.96 5.97 11.95
CA ALA A 113 -13.83 5.46 10.90
C ALA A 113 -13.02 4.56 9.96
N ASP A 114 -12.92 3.31 10.41
CA ASP A 114 -12.81 2.08 9.66
C ASP A 114 -11.84 2.02 8.46
N ALA A 115 -10.65 1.42 8.67
CA ALA A 115 -9.71 1.06 7.63
C ALA A 115 -10.35 0.21 6.51
N HIS A 116 -11.40 -0.56 6.81
CA HIS A 116 -12.17 -1.23 5.78
C HIS A 116 -12.95 -0.23 4.91
N GLY A 117 -13.59 0.79 5.48
CA GLY A 117 -14.26 1.88 4.73
C GLY A 117 -13.35 2.59 3.72
N SER A 118 -12.15 3.03 4.12
CA SER A 118 -11.18 3.63 3.17
C SER A 118 -10.70 2.62 2.13
N THR A 119 -10.49 1.36 2.52
CA THR A 119 -10.15 0.28 1.57
C THR A 119 -11.24 0.09 0.52
N MET A 120 -12.51 0.08 0.94
CA MET A 120 -13.66 -0.02 0.05
C MET A 120 -13.79 1.20 -0.87
N ALA A 121 -13.50 2.41 -0.38
CA ALA A 121 -13.47 3.61 -1.21
C ALA A 121 -12.41 3.51 -2.32
N ILE A 122 -11.19 3.09 -1.99
CA ILE A 122 -10.11 2.86 -2.97
C ILE A 122 -10.52 1.79 -3.98
N LEU A 123 -11.11 0.68 -3.53
CA LEU A 123 -11.59 -0.39 -4.42
C LEU A 123 -12.71 0.06 -5.36
N ASN A 124 -13.54 1.02 -4.96
CA ASN A 124 -14.56 1.62 -5.81
C ASN A 124 -13.97 2.60 -6.84
N ILE A 125 -12.98 3.42 -6.44
CA ILE A 125 -12.22 4.27 -7.37
C ILE A 125 -11.61 3.41 -8.49
N LEU A 126 -11.14 2.21 -8.15
CA LEU A 126 -10.50 1.28 -9.07
C LEU A 126 -11.46 0.20 -9.61
N SER A 127 -12.77 0.42 -9.55
CA SER A 127 -13.78 -0.60 -9.88
C SER A 127 -13.64 -1.17 -11.30
N SER A 128 -13.28 -0.31 -12.26
CA SER A 128 -13.05 -0.65 -13.67
C SER A 128 -11.73 -1.37 -13.97
N TYR A 129 -10.84 -1.48 -12.99
CA TYR A 129 -9.53 -2.11 -13.15
C TYR A 129 -9.56 -3.60 -12.77
N SER A 130 -8.63 -4.37 -13.35
CA SER A 130 -8.35 -5.75 -12.93
C SER A 130 -7.84 -5.79 -11.48
N TRP A 131 -7.86 -6.96 -10.84
CA TRP A 131 -7.36 -7.11 -9.46
C TRP A 131 -5.87 -6.79 -9.33
N GLU A 132 -5.09 -7.22 -10.32
CA GLU A 132 -3.67 -6.95 -10.44
C GLU A 132 -3.41 -5.45 -10.57
N ALA A 133 -4.16 -4.78 -11.45
CA ALA A 133 -4.05 -3.34 -11.62
C ALA A 133 -4.45 -2.56 -10.36
N LYS A 134 -5.49 -3.02 -9.65
CA LYS A 134 -5.94 -2.40 -8.40
C LYS A 134 -4.82 -2.33 -7.36
N VAL A 135 -4.11 -3.44 -7.13
CA VAL A 135 -3.05 -3.48 -6.12
C VAL A 135 -1.83 -2.66 -6.55
N VAL A 136 -1.43 -2.72 -7.83
CA VAL A 136 -0.28 -1.95 -8.35
C VAL A 136 -0.53 -0.45 -8.29
N ILE A 137 -1.69 0.03 -8.74
CA ILE A 137 -2.03 1.46 -8.72
C ILE A 137 -2.16 1.96 -7.28
N SER A 138 -2.75 1.17 -6.39
CA SER A 138 -2.83 1.51 -4.96
C SER A 138 -1.44 1.57 -4.31
N LEU A 139 -0.55 0.65 -4.66
CA LEU A 139 0.84 0.65 -4.19
C LEU A 139 1.60 1.87 -4.74
N GLY A 140 1.30 2.31 -5.96
CA GLY A 140 1.75 3.59 -6.53
C GLY A 140 1.37 4.80 -5.68
N ALA A 141 0.09 4.92 -5.36
CA ALA A 141 -0.40 5.99 -4.48
C ALA A 141 0.20 5.92 -3.06
N PHE A 142 0.39 4.71 -2.53
CA PHE A 142 1.08 4.51 -1.26
C PHE A 142 2.55 4.97 -1.33
N ALA A 143 3.27 4.62 -2.40
CA ALA A 143 4.66 5.00 -2.62
C ALA A 143 4.83 6.53 -2.72
N VAL A 144 3.87 7.25 -3.31
CA VAL A 144 3.85 8.73 -3.29
C VAL A 144 3.80 9.25 -1.85
N ASN A 145 2.85 8.80 -1.03
CA ASN A 145 2.71 9.24 0.36
C ASN A 145 3.97 8.92 1.19
N PHE A 146 4.48 7.71 1.06
CA PHE A 146 5.66 7.24 1.81
C PHE A 146 6.94 7.96 1.35
N GLY A 147 7.12 8.09 0.04
CA GLY A 147 8.26 8.76 -0.57
C GLY A 147 8.31 10.24 -0.23
N GLU A 148 7.20 10.96 -0.28
CA GLU A 148 7.14 12.37 0.12
C GLU A 148 7.55 12.59 1.58
N PHE A 149 7.11 11.71 2.48
CA PHE A 149 7.50 11.77 3.89
C PHE A 149 9.01 11.63 4.05
N TRP A 150 9.58 10.57 3.47
CA TRP A 150 11.01 10.27 3.62
C TRP A 150 11.90 11.25 2.86
N LEU A 151 11.47 11.76 1.71
CA LEU A 151 12.20 12.78 0.97
C LEU A 151 12.36 14.06 1.79
N VAL A 152 11.28 14.52 2.43
CA VAL A 152 11.33 15.69 3.33
C VAL A 152 12.20 15.41 4.55
N ALA A 153 12.05 14.22 5.16
CA ALA A 153 12.87 13.82 6.30
C ALA A 153 14.36 13.85 5.94
N GLN A 154 14.75 13.22 4.83
CA GLN A 154 16.14 13.12 4.37
C GLN A 154 16.78 14.48 4.05
N LEU A 155 16.03 15.38 3.42
CA LEU A 155 16.54 16.68 2.98
C LEU A 155 16.41 17.78 4.03
N PHE A 156 15.82 17.49 5.20
CA PHE A 156 15.53 18.47 6.25
C PHE A 156 16.75 19.32 6.65
N ALA A 157 17.93 18.70 6.75
CA ALA A 157 19.15 19.36 7.20
C ALA A 157 19.86 20.18 6.10
N THR A 158 19.62 19.87 4.83
CA THR A 158 20.42 20.38 3.70
C THR A 158 19.63 21.24 2.72
N ASN A 159 18.29 21.16 2.72
CA ASN A 159 17.43 21.87 1.78
C ASN A 159 16.46 22.82 2.52
N PRO A 160 16.50 24.15 2.25
CA PRO A 160 15.64 25.13 2.92
C PRO A 160 14.13 24.91 2.71
N LEU A 161 13.71 24.41 1.54
CA LEU A 161 12.31 24.08 1.27
C LEU A 161 11.89 22.86 2.09
N ALA A 162 12.69 21.79 2.09
CA ALA A 162 12.43 20.61 2.91
C ALA A 162 12.38 20.96 4.41
N LYS A 163 13.28 21.84 4.88
CA LYS A 163 13.25 22.37 6.24
C LYS A 163 11.92 23.05 6.58
N SER A 164 11.43 23.91 5.69
CA SER A 164 10.17 24.63 5.88
C SER A 164 8.97 23.67 5.90
N VAL A 165 8.92 22.72 4.96
CA VAL A 165 7.86 21.69 4.92
C VAL A 165 7.91 20.80 6.16
N ALA A 166 9.10 20.40 6.61
CA ALA A 166 9.27 19.59 7.81
C ALA A 166 8.77 20.28 9.09
N LEU A 167 9.03 21.58 9.22
CA LEU A 167 8.51 22.38 10.33
C LEU A 167 6.98 22.42 10.33
N LEU A 168 6.36 22.62 9.16
CA LEU A 168 4.90 22.59 9.01
C LEU A 168 4.31 21.20 9.31
N LYS A 169 5.05 20.13 8.99
CA LYS A 169 4.68 18.74 9.28
C LYS A 169 5.06 18.28 10.71
N GLN A 170 5.69 19.13 11.53
CA GLN A 170 6.19 18.78 12.87
C GLN A 170 7.18 17.59 12.90
N LEU A 171 7.90 17.36 11.79
CA LEU A 171 8.91 16.30 11.67
C LEU A 171 10.08 16.39 12.67
N PRO A 172 10.55 17.59 13.11
CA PRO A 172 11.64 17.67 14.09
C PRO A 172 11.35 16.92 15.40
N ASN A 173 10.10 16.91 15.85
CA ASN A 173 9.69 16.20 17.07
C ASN A 173 9.83 14.68 16.90
N ILE A 174 9.53 14.15 15.71
CA ILE A 174 9.74 12.74 15.34
C ILE A 174 11.21 12.37 15.36
N ILE A 175 12.08 13.25 14.84
CA ILE A 175 13.53 13.03 14.79
C ILE A 175 14.11 12.98 16.22
N GLU A 176 13.69 13.90 17.09
CA GLU A 176 14.12 13.94 18.49
C GLU A 176 13.74 12.66 19.25
N HIS A 177 12.53 12.14 18.99
CA HIS A 177 11.99 10.95 19.65
C HIS A 177 12.20 9.65 18.85
N TYR A 178 13.03 9.69 17.80
CA TYR A 178 13.16 8.61 16.83
C TYR A 178 13.43 7.25 17.47
N LYS A 179 14.31 7.19 18.48
CA LYS A 179 14.65 5.95 19.19
C LYS A 179 13.42 5.24 19.80
N SER A 180 12.43 6.00 20.26
CA SER A 180 11.20 5.45 20.85
C SER A 180 10.23 4.92 19.79
N ILE A 181 10.17 5.58 18.63
CA ILE A 181 9.25 5.25 17.54
C ILE A 181 9.86 4.33 16.48
N LYS A 182 11.18 4.10 16.51
CA LYS A 182 11.91 3.22 15.59
C LYS A 182 11.26 1.85 15.40
N PRO A 183 10.83 1.11 16.45
CA PRO A 183 10.18 -0.18 16.27
C PRO A 183 8.90 -0.12 15.42
N ARG A 184 8.18 1.02 15.44
CA ARG A 184 6.99 1.23 14.60
C ARG A 184 7.37 1.43 13.14
N PHE A 185 8.43 2.20 12.86
CA PHE A 185 8.96 2.34 11.50
C PHE A 185 9.50 1.02 10.96
N ASP A 186 10.23 0.26 11.77
CA ASP A 186 10.74 -1.06 11.37
C ASP A 186 9.58 -2.01 11.01
N ALA A 187 8.49 -2.01 11.81
CA ALA A 187 7.29 -2.80 11.49
C ALA A 187 6.58 -2.34 10.20
N ILE A 188 6.49 -1.01 9.97
CA ILE A 188 5.94 -0.47 8.72
C ILE A 188 6.81 -0.91 7.53
N ASN A 189 8.13 -0.81 7.64
CA ASN A 189 9.06 -1.20 6.57
C ASN A 189 8.96 -2.69 6.24
N GLU A 190 8.82 -3.56 7.25
CA GLU A 190 8.59 -5.00 7.01
C GLU A 190 7.24 -5.24 6.33
N LEU A 191 6.17 -4.54 6.74
CA LEU A 191 4.87 -4.65 6.09
C LEU A 191 4.91 -4.18 4.63
N ILE A 192 5.66 -3.12 4.31
CA ILE A 192 5.87 -2.64 2.95
C ILE A 192 6.56 -3.71 2.09
N LYS A 193 7.61 -4.35 2.62
CA LYS A 193 8.28 -5.46 1.92
C LYS A 193 7.31 -6.60 1.62
N VAL A 194 6.51 -7.01 2.61
CA VAL A 194 5.51 -8.07 2.44
C VAL A 194 4.46 -7.69 1.39
N MET A 195 3.95 -6.45 1.41
CA MET A 195 2.99 -5.98 0.40
C MET A 195 3.59 -5.99 -1.00
N LEU A 196 4.86 -5.65 -1.15
CA LEU A 196 5.57 -5.69 -2.43
C LEU A 196 5.72 -7.13 -2.93
N GLU A 197 6.13 -8.06 -2.08
CA GLU A 197 6.25 -9.49 -2.45
C GLU A 197 4.89 -10.10 -2.82
N VAL A 198 3.82 -9.77 -2.10
CA VAL A 198 2.45 -10.19 -2.46
C VAL A 198 2.05 -9.62 -3.82
N THR A 199 2.38 -8.36 -4.10
CA THR A 199 2.08 -7.71 -5.39
C THR A 199 2.84 -8.39 -6.52
N LYS A 200 4.15 -8.65 -6.36
CA LYS A 200 4.95 -9.42 -7.33
C LYS A 200 4.38 -10.81 -7.59
N CYS A 201 3.94 -11.48 -6.54
CA CYS A 201 3.31 -12.80 -6.65
C CYS A 201 2.02 -12.72 -7.50
N ILE A 202 1.16 -11.73 -7.25
CA ILE A 202 -0.06 -11.49 -8.04
C ILE A 202 0.27 -11.23 -9.52
N ILE A 203 1.30 -10.42 -9.80
CA ILE A 203 1.75 -10.14 -11.18
C ILE A 203 2.33 -11.38 -11.86
N ALA A 204 3.12 -12.19 -11.14
CA ALA A 204 3.61 -13.46 -11.65
C ALA A 204 2.46 -14.42 -12.03
N PHE A 205 1.36 -14.42 -11.25
CA PHE A 205 0.15 -15.17 -11.61
C PHE A 205 -0.54 -14.63 -12.87
N LYS A 206 -0.58 -13.31 -13.08
CA LYS A 206 -1.09 -12.67 -14.32
C LYS A 206 -0.31 -13.17 -15.56
N ASN A 207 1.01 -13.27 -15.43
CA ASN A 207 1.93 -13.55 -16.54
C ASN A 207 2.09 -15.05 -16.86
N LEU A 208 1.38 -15.95 -16.16
CA LEU A 208 1.46 -17.39 -16.44
C LEU A 208 0.95 -17.72 -17.85
N PRO A 209 1.66 -18.56 -18.63
CA PRO A 209 1.26 -18.89 -20.00
C PRO A 209 -0.14 -19.51 -20.11
N TYR A 210 -0.81 -19.27 -21.24
CA TYR A 210 -2.16 -19.77 -21.53
C TYR A 210 -2.30 -21.30 -21.51
N GLN A 211 -1.21 -22.02 -21.74
CA GLN A 211 -1.17 -23.48 -21.63
C GLN A 211 -1.39 -23.98 -20.19
N TYR A 212 -1.16 -23.10 -19.20
CA TYR A 212 -1.49 -23.33 -17.79
C TYR A 212 -2.79 -22.62 -17.38
N LEU A 213 -3.55 -21.99 -18.29
CA LEU A 213 -4.84 -21.32 -18.07
C LEU A 213 -6.06 -22.22 -18.42
N GLN A 214 -5.86 -23.50 -18.76
CA GLN A 214 -6.99 -24.43 -18.88
C GLN A 214 -7.67 -24.61 -17.50
N ASP A 215 -8.98 -24.34 -17.50
CA ASP A 215 -9.85 -24.11 -16.33
C ASP A 215 -10.00 -25.31 -15.37
N ASP A 216 -9.50 -26.49 -15.74
CA ASP A 216 -9.76 -27.76 -15.04
C ASP A 216 -8.59 -28.29 -14.19
N THR A 217 -7.56 -27.48 -13.90
CA THR A 217 -6.52 -27.88 -12.94
C THR A 217 -6.84 -27.39 -11.51
N PRO A 218 -7.18 -28.29 -10.56
CA PRO A 218 -7.66 -27.93 -9.21
C PRO A 218 -6.79 -26.97 -8.38
N PRO A 219 -5.45 -26.92 -8.53
CA PRO A 219 -4.61 -25.97 -7.78
C PRO A 219 -4.80 -24.49 -8.18
N LYS A 220 -5.13 -24.19 -9.45
CA LYS A 220 -5.13 -22.81 -9.97
C LYS A 220 -6.47 -22.09 -9.77
N SER A 221 -7.60 -22.77 -9.96
CA SER A 221 -8.93 -22.22 -9.63
C SER A 221 -9.00 -21.77 -8.16
N THR A 222 -8.37 -22.54 -7.27
CA THR A 222 -8.21 -22.19 -5.85
C THR A 222 -7.29 -20.97 -5.67
N ALA A 223 -6.15 -20.90 -6.34
CA ALA A 223 -5.22 -19.77 -6.24
C ALA A 223 -5.81 -18.44 -6.76
N LEU A 224 -6.52 -18.46 -7.90
CA LEU A 224 -7.19 -17.29 -8.46
C LEU A 224 -8.29 -16.76 -7.55
N SER A 225 -8.95 -17.64 -6.78
CA SER A 225 -9.94 -17.23 -5.76
C SER A 225 -9.33 -16.43 -4.61
N HIS A 226 -8.01 -16.54 -4.38
CA HIS A 226 -7.31 -15.81 -3.34
C HIS A 226 -6.82 -14.43 -3.79
N ILE A 227 -6.72 -14.14 -5.09
CA ILE A 227 -6.25 -12.83 -5.59
C ILE A 227 -7.09 -11.68 -5.03
N PRO A 228 -8.44 -11.69 -5.11
CA PRO A 228 -9.25 -10.59 -4.57
C PRO A 228 -9.04 -10.37 -3.06
N THR A 229 -8.85 -11.47 -2.32
CA THR A 229 -8.57 -11.44 -0.89
C THR A 229 -7.22 -10.80 -0.61
N ALA A 230 -6.18 -11.22 -1.34
CA ALA A 230 -4.83 -10.67 -1.22
C ALA A 230 -4.79 -9.17 -1.55
N VAL A 231 -5.48 -8.75 -2.63
CA VAL A 231 -5.58 -7.33 -3.00
C VAL A 231 -6.23 -6.51 -1.88
N TYR A 232 -7.35 -6.99 -1.33
CA TYR A 232 -8.02 -6.31 -0.23
C TYR A 232 -7.10 -6.13 0.99
N TRP A 233 -6.42 -7.19 1.43
CA TRP A 233 -5.53 -7.12 2.59
C TRP A 233 -4.30 -6.25 2.34
N SER A 234 -3.77 -6.24 1.12
CA SER A 234 -2.68 -5.34 0.73
C SER A 234 -3.12 -3.87 0.80
N ILE A 235 -4.25 -3.51 0.19
CA ILE A 235 -4.75 -2.12 0.23
C ILE A 235 -5.08 -1.69 1.66
N LYS A 236 -5.71 -2.56 2.44
CA LYS A 236 -5.98 -2.29 3.86
C LYS A 236 -4.71 -2.09 4.68
N SER A 237 -3.65 -2.82 4.35
CA SER A 237 -2.33 -2.65 4.98
C SER A 237 -1.69 -1.31 4.59
N MET A 238 -1.85 -0.85 3.34
CA MET A 238 -1.42 0.49 2.92
C MET A 238 -2.14 1.59 3.72
N VAL A 239 -3.48 1.48 3.86
CA VAL A 239 -4.29 2.39 4.68
C VAL A 239 -3.79 2.42 6.13
N ALA A 240 -3.51 1.25 6.71
CA ALA A 240 -2.99 1.15 8.07
C ALA A 240 -1.60 1.81 8.19
N CYS A 241 -0.68 1.58 7.25
CA CYS A 241 0.64 2.20 7.24
C CYS A 241 0.55 3.74 7.18
N VAL A 242 -0.26 4.31 6.29
CA VAL A 242 -0.42 5.77 6.18
C VAL A 242 -1.07 6.36 7.43
N SER A 243 -2.04 5.65 8.01
CA SER A 243 -2.66 6.05 9.29
C SER A 243 -1.64 6.09 10.43
N GLN A 244 -0.76 5.09 10.51
CA GLN A 244 0.29 5.04 11.52
C GLN A 244 1.34 6.14 11.31
N LEU A 245 1.73 6.42 10.07
CA LEU A 245 2.64 7.54 9.75
C LEU A 245 2.03 8.89 10.15
N THR A 246 0.76 9.10 9.83
CA THR A 246 0.02 10.32 10.21
C THR A 246 -0.13 10.45 11.72
N SER A 247 -0.41 9.34 12.41
CA SER A 247 -0.46 9.33 13.88
C SER A 247 0.89 9.70 14.51
N LEU A 248 2.02 9.26 13.93
CA LEU A 248 3.34 9.63 14.41
C LEU A 248 3.63 11.13 14.23
N LEU A 249 3.10 11.76 13.17
CA LEU A 249 3.17 13.21 12.94
C LEU A 249 2.31 14.02 13.92
N GLY A 250 1.19 13.46 14.35
CA GLY A 250 0.27 14.09 15.31
C GLY A 250 0.60 13.86 16.78
N MET A 251 1.65 13.10 17.09
CA MET A 251 2.08 12.89 18.48
C MET A 251 2.67 14.21 19.03
N ASN A 252 1.91 14.88 19.89
CA ASN A 252 2.47 15.89 20.79
C ASN A 252 3.34 15.13 21.79
N PHE A 253 4.66 15.24 21.65
CA PHE A 253 5.59 14.79 22.68
C PHE A 253 5.58 15.87 23.76
N GLU A 254 4.87 15.62 24.86
CA GLU A 254 4.92 16.49 26.03
C GLU A 254 6.31 16.37 26.67
N VAL A 255 6.98 17.51 26.80
CA VAL A 255 8.30 17.69 27.42
C VAL A 255 8.16 17.80 28.94
#